data_AF-A0A1B7Z8A1-F1
#
_entry.id   AF-A0A1B7Z8A1-F1
#
_cell.length_a   1.000
_cell.length_b   1.000
_cell.length_c   1.000
_cell.angle_alpha   90.00
_cell.angle_beta   90.00
_cell.angle_gamma   90.00
#
_symmetry.space_group_name_H-M   'P 1'
#
loop_
_entity.id
_entity.type
_entity.pdbx_description
1 polymer ?
#
loop_
_entity_poly.entity_id
_entity_poly.type
_entity_poly.pdbx_seq_one_letter_code
_entity_poly.pdbx_strand_id
1 'polypeptide(L)'
;MENRFKIDSFEKLTKAANFYLEESFKYVNDILTEDLKKLVIIEQLKDVKFNDEDKKLIEEANIPVGSIDFLRSEKRIIHFLTVETLNKILNAHEVNIKLQSERKKIPKSHIIENIQILGHIVNLALFIEVLTNRHLLFLNHTGNIDNFIYNQLSEGKILNIIIFICRPEIEANSIKLDYIKHLFSYRNKAVHHTPKNSKELSVKVSDLIKILNQVIKLIELYEKREKFSEYKFSRKVIFEKEHFMDKWF
;
A
#
# COMPACT_ATOMS: atom_id res chain seq x y z
N MET A 1 -25.69 -32.18 -8.66
CA MET A 1 -25.15 -31.52 -7.44
C MET A 1 -23.86 -30.75 -7.73
N GLU A 2 -22.95 -31.22 -8.58
CA GLU A 2 -21.68 -30.52 -8.93
C GLU A 2 -21.84 -29.07 -9.42
N ASN A 3 -22.85 -28.76 -10.25
CA ASN A 3 -23.02 -27.40 -10.77
C ASN A 3 -23.43 -26.37 -9.70
N ARG A 4 -24.11 -26.79 -8.62
CA ARG A 4 -24.48 -25.88 -7.51
C ARG A 4 -23.25 -25.48 -6.68
N PHE A 5 -22.35 -26.42 -6.41
CA PHE A 5 -21.11 -26.14 -5.69
C PHE A 5 -20.16 -25.19 -6.45
N LYS A 6 -20.18 -25.25 -7.79
CA LYS A 6 -19.35 -24.39 -8.63
C LYS A 6 -19.84 -22.94 -8.65
N ILE A 7 -21.15 -22.70 -8.76
CA ILE A 7 -21.73 -21.34 -8.74
C ILE A 7 -21.52 -20.67 -7.37
N ASP A 8 -21.78 -21.37 -6.27
CA ASP A 8 -21.55 -20.86 -4.91
C ASP A 8 -20.08 -20.46 -4.68
N SER A 9 -19.14 -21.23 -5.26
CA SER A 9 -17.72 -20.92 -5.19
C SER A 9 -17.37 -19.62 -5.93
N PHE A 10 -17.92 -19.40 -7.13
CA PHE A 10 -17.74 -18.13 -7.86
C PHE A 10 -18.32 -16.94 -7.12
N GLU A 11 -19.49 -17.11 -6.49
CA GLU A 11 -20.14 -16.05 -5.71
C GLU A 11 -19.32 -15.69 -4.47
N LYS A 12 -18.83 -16.69 -3.73
CA LYS A 12 -17.95 -16.49 -2.56
C LYS A 12 -16.66 -15.76 -2.93
N LEU A 13 -16.00 -16.18 -4.01
CA LEU A 13 -14.79 -15.51 -4.50
C LEU A 13 -15.09 -14.07 -4.93
N THR A 14 -16.24 -13.82 -5.57
CA THR A 14 -16.64 -12.46 -5.97
C THR A 14 -16.92 -11.57 -4.76
N LYS A 15 -17.59 -12.08 -3.72
CA LYS A 15 -17.81 -11.36 -2.45
C LYS A 15 -16.48 -11.05 -1.75
N ALA A 16 -15.58 -12.03 -1.67
CA ALA A 16 -14.26 -11.85 -1.09
C ALA A 16 -13.44 -10.80 -1.86
N ALA A 17 -13.47 -10.84 -3.20
CA ALA A 17 -12.79 -9.85 -4.03
C ALA A 17 -13.30 -8.42 -3.78
N ASN A 18 -14.62 -8.23 -3.66
CA ASN A 18 -15.19 -6.93 -3.32
C ASN A 18 -14.72 -6.45 -1.94
N PHE A 19 -14.77 -7.31 -0.93
CA PHE A 19 -14.34 -6.99 0.42
C PHE A 19 -12.87 -6.53 0.46
N TYR A 20 -11.96 -7.31 -0.12
CA TYR A 20 -10.54 -6.97 -0.13
C TYR A 20 -10.23 -5.72 -0.94
N LEU A 21 -10.96 -5.47 -2.03
CA LEU A 21 -10.80 -4.24 -2.80
C LEU A 21 -11.21 -3.02 -1.98
N GLU A 22 -12.36 -3.06 -1.31
CA GLU A 22 -12.85 -1.95 -0.49
C GLU A 22 -11.92 -1.68 0.71
N GLU A 23 -11.53 -2.73 1.44
CA GLU A 23 -10.58 -2.61 2.56
C GLU A 23 -9.17 -2.19 2.12
N SER A 24 -8.80 -2.36 0.85
CA SER A 24 -7.53 -1.86 0.34
C SER A 24 -7.52 -0.34 0.25
N PHE A 25 -8.62 0.31 -0.09
CA PHE A 25 -8.67 1.77 -0.29
C PHE A 25 -9.18 2.57 0.91
N LYS A 26 -9.86 1.90 1.85
CA LYS A 26 -10.51 2.49 3.03
C LYS A 26 -9.69 3.54 3.79
N TYR A 27 -8.43 3.24 4.11
CA TYR A 27 -7.58 4.10 4.94
C TYR A 27 -6.54 4.91 4.14
N VAL A 28 -6.52 4.77 2.81
CA VAL A 28 -5.47 5.39 1.98
C VAL A 28 -5.47 6.91 2.09
N ASN A 29 -6.66 7.51 2.19
CA ASN A 29 -6.79 8.95 2.41
C ASN A 29 -6.15 9.41 3.72
N ASP A 30 -6.39 8.70 4.83
CA ASP A 30 -5.85 9.06 6.14
C ASP A 30 -4.33 8.88 6.15
N ILE A 31 -3.85 7.78 5.55
CA ILE A 31 -2.43 7.46 5.40
C ILE A 31 -1.67 8.62 4.74
N LEU A 32 -2.17 9.08 3.59
CA LEU A 32 -1.53 10.16 2.84
C LEU A 32 -1.72 11.53 3.47
N THR A 33 -2.83 11.75 4.18
CA THR A 33 -3.04 12.96 4.97
C THR A 33 -1.97 13.11 6.03
N GLU A 34 -1.70 12.03 6.78
CA GLU A 34 -0.68 12.02 7.83
C GLU A 34 0.73 12.17 7.26
N ASP A 35 1.02 11.53 6.12
CA ASP A 35 2.31 11.70 5.45
C ASP A 35 2.51 13.12 4.91
N LEU A 36 1.46 13.75 4.35
CA LEU A 36 1.52 15.13 3.90
C LEU A 36 1.72 16.09 5.08
N LYS A 37 1.07 15.84 6.22
CA LYS A 37 1.31 16.60 7.47
C LYS A 37 2.77 16.53 7.87
N LYS A 38 3.36 15.35 7.89
CA LYS A 38 4.77 15.18 8.22
C LYS A 38 5.68 15.95 7.27
N LEU A 39 5.43 15.89 5.96
CA LEU A 39 6.21 16.64 4.97
C LEU A 39 6.16 18.15 5.22
N VAL A 40 4.97 18.70 5.47
CA VAL A 40 4.81 20.14 5.74
C VAL A 40 5.43 20.55 7.07
N ILE A 41 5.31 19.72 8.11
CA ILE A 41 5.99 19.93 9.39
C ILE A 41 7.50 19.96 9.17
N ILE A 42 8.06 19.01 8.42
CA ILE A 42 9.50 18.96 8.11
C ILE A 42 9.95 20.22 7.34
N GLU A 43 9.16 20.69 6.38
CA GLU A 43 9.44 21.94 5.66
C GLU A 43 9.48 23.13 6.63
N GLN A 44 8.48 23.27 7.50
CA GLN A 44 8.40 24.38 8.46
C GLN A 44 9.48 24.31 9.54
N LEU A 45 9.85 23.10 9.98
CA LEU A 45 10.90 22.90 10.98
C LEU A 45 12.30 23.20 10.44
N LYS A 46 12.55 23.09 9.12
CA LYS A 46 13.83 23.51 8.53
C LYS A 46 14.11 25.01 8.71
N ASP A 47 13.05 25.80 8.85
CA ASP A 47 13.15 27.25 9.04
C ASP A 47 13.33 27.63 10.51
N VAL A 48 13.15 26.69 11.45
CA VAL A 48 13.36 26.91 12.88
C VAL A 48 14.86 26.81 13.19
N LYS A 49 15.48 27.96 13.44
CA LYS A 49 16.87 28.04 13.92
C LYS A 49 16.89 27.94 15.44
N PHE A 50 17.79 27.12 15.97
CA PHE A 50 18.08 27.04 17.41
C PHE A 50 18.89 28.25 17.85
N ASN A 51 18.47 28.87 18.95
CA ASN A 51 19.21 29.97 19.58
C ASN A 51 20.40 29.43 20.38
N ASP A 52 21.35 30.28 20.72
CA ASP A 52 22.55 29.86 21.49
C ASP A 52 22.20 29.41 22.92
N GLU A 53 21.04 29.81 23.44
CA GLU A 53 20.49 29.32 24.71
C GLU A 53 19.97 27.88 24.60
N ASP A 54 19.35 27.51 23.48
CA ASP A 54 18.91 26.12 23.24
C ASP A 54 20.11 25.16 23.22
N LYS A 55 21.24 25.60 22.63
CA LYS A 55 22.46 24.78 22.57
C LYS A 55 23.04 24.53 23.96
N LYS A 56 23.04 25.54 24.84
CA LYS A 56 23.50 25.39 26.23
C LYS A 56 22.62 24.42 27.02
N LEU A 57 21.30 24.51 26.86
CA LEU A 57 20.36 23.58 27.51
C LEU A 57 20.56 22.13 27.04
N ILE A 58 20.88 21.92 25.76
CA ILE A 58 21.19 20.59 25.22
C ILE A 58 22.51 20.04 25.78
N GLU A 59 23.53 20.89 25.92
CA GLU A 59 24.82 20.51 26.51
C GLU A 59 24.70 20.19 28.00
N GLU A 60 23.94 20.99 28.76
CA GLU A 60 23.68 20.79 30.19
C GLU A 60 22.83 19.55 30.47
N ALA A 61 21.93 19.21 29.54
CA ALA A 61 21.02 18.08 29.67
C ALA A 61 21.72 16.72 29.73
N ASN A 62 22.97 16.60 29.27
CA ASN A 62 23.73 15.35 29.23
C ASN A 62 22.86 14.20 28.71
N ILE A 63 22.30 14.38 27.52
CA ILE A 63 21.39 13.44 26.87
C ILE A 63 22.17 12.14 26.62
N PRO A 64 21.68 10.96 27.07
CA PRO A 64 22.36 9.70 26.85
C PRO A 64 22.64 9.47 25.36
N VAL A 65 23.88 9.16 25.03
CA VAL A 65 24.30 8.91 23.64
C VAL A 65 23.84 7.51 23.25
N GLY A 66 22.64 7.42 22.67
CA GLY A 66 22.07 6.16 22.20
C GLY A 66 20.55 6.19 22.27
N SER A 67 19.88 5.78 21.19
CA SER A 67 18.42 5.82 21.11
C SER A 67 17.75 4.96 22.19
N ILE A 68 18.32 3.81 22.56
CA ILE A 68 17.74 2.92 23.58
C ILE A 68 17.88 3.50 24.99
N ASP A 69 19.04 4.05 25.31
CA ASP A 69 19.32 4.63 26.63
C ASP A 69 18.53 5.93 26.83
N PHE A 70 18.34 6.71 25.76
CA PHE A 70 17.42 7.84 25.77
C PHE A 70 15.96 7.41 26.02
N LEU A 71 15.48 6.37 25.32
CA LEU A 71 14.10 5.87 25.49
C LEU A 71 13.81 5.37 26.92
N ARG A 72 14.83 4.86 27.61
CA ARG A 72 14.77 4.36 28.99
C ARG A 72 15.00 5.43 30.06
N SER A 73 15.50 6.60 29.66
CA SER A 73 15.81 7.67 30.60
C SER A 73 14.56 8.47 31.00
N GLU A 74 14.48 8.85 32.27
CA GLU A 74 13.50 9.83 32.78
C GLU A 74 13.70 11.22 32.16
N LYS A 75 14.89 11.45 31.55
CA LYS A 75 15.24 12.67 30.83
C LYS A 75 14.40 12.92 29.58
N ARG A 76 13.60 11.96 29.10
CA ARG A 76 12.61 12.18 28.03
C ARG A 76 11.65 13.34 28.31
N ILE A 77 11.45 13.70 29.57
CA ILE A 77 10.49 14.72 30.02
C ILE A 77 11.18 16.10 30.17
N ILE A 78 12.52 16.15 30.13
CA ILE A 78 13.26 17.40 30.35
C ILE A 78 13.13 18.28 29.10
N HIS A 79 12.76 19.55 29.31
CA HIS A 79 12.73 20.56 28.26
C HIS A 79 14.17 20.97 27.91
N PHE A 80 14.60 20.62 26.71
CA PHE A 80 15.92 20.98 26.17
C PHE A 80 15.89 22.19 25.24
N LEU A 81 14.72 22.81 25.12
CA LEU A 81 14.44 23.90 24.21
C LEU A 81 13.82 25.05 25.00
N THR A 82 14.09 26.26 24.56
CA THR A 82 13.46 27.48 25.04
C THR A 82 11.98 27.51 24.64
N VAL A 83 11.16 28.17 25.46
CA VAL A 83 9.71 28.34 25.23
C VAL A 83 9.42 28.96 23.86
N GLU A 84 10.30 29.84 23.37
CA GLU A 84 10.14 30.45 22.04
C GLU A 84 10.30 29.42 20.91
N THR A 85 11.33 28.57 20.98
CA THR A 85 11.57 27.50 20.00
C THR A 85 10.46 26.45 20.06
N LEU A 86 9.97 26.12 21.26
CA LEU A 86 8.83 25.22 21.43
C LEU A 86 7.53 25.81 20.89
N ASN A 87 7.25 27.09 21.09
CA ASN A 87 6.09 27.74 20.50
C ASN A 87 6.17 27.77 18.98
N LYS A 88 7.37 27.95 18.39
CA LYS A 88 7.57 27.83 16.93
C LYS A 88 7.30 26.40 16.43
N ILE A 89 7.75 25.38 17.17
CA ILE A 89 7.48 23.97 16.86
C ILE A 89 5.98 23.64 17.02
N LEU A 90 5.34 24.13 18.08
CA LEU A 90 3.90 23.95 18.34
C LEU A 90 3.05 24.63 17.26
N ASN A 91 3.39 25.86 16.88
CA ASN A 91 2.75 26.57 15.77
C ASN A 91 2.96 25.84 14.43
N ALA A 92 4.13 25.22 14.24
CA ALA A 92 4.41 24.33 13.12
C ALA A 92 3.72 22.95 13.26
N HIS A 93 3.07 22.66 14.38
CA HIS A 93 2.28 21.45 14.59
C HIS A 93 0.77 21.70 14.43
N GLU A 94 0.31 22.95 14.60
CA GLU A 94 -1.07 23.42 14.32
C GLU A 94 -1.44 23.43 12.81
N VAL A 95 -0.70 22.68 12.00
CA VAL A 95 -0.72 22.62 10.52
C VAL A 95 -2.05 22.14 9.92
N ASN A 96 -2.98 21.62 10.73
CA ASN A 96 -4.26 21.11 10.27
C ASN A 96 -5.08 22.14 9.46
N ILE A 97 -4.99 23.44 9.81
CA ILE A 97 -5.81 24.48 9.17
C ILE A 97 -5.25 24.91 7.80
N LYS A 98 -3.92 24.93 7.60
CA LYS A 98 -3.28 25.36 6.34
C LYS A 98 -3.24 24.29 5.25
N LEU A 99 -3.18 23.00 5.64
CA LEU A 99 -3.15 21.90 4.67
C LEU A 99 -4.41 21.79 3.81
N GLN A 100 -5.57 22.09 4.40
CA GLN A 100 -6.84 22.04 3.69
C GLN A 100 -6.98 23.16 2.66
N SER A 101 -6.32 24.31 2.87
CA SER A 101 -6.43 25.48 1.99
C SER A 101 -5.51 25.44 0.77
N GLU A 102 -4.35 24.76 0.82
CA GLU A 102 -3.32 24.90 -0.23
C GLU A 102 -3.27 23.77 -1.28
N ARG A 103 -4.07 22.70 -1.17
CA ARG A 103 -4.02 21.53 -2.10
C ARG A 103 -2.58 21.08 -2.43
N LYS A 104 -1.68 21.04 -1.42
CA LYS A 104 -0.31 20.53 -1.63
C LYS A 104 -0.36 19.07 -2.06
N LYS A 105 0.38 18.75 -3.12
CA LYS A 105 0.50 17.39 -3.69
C LYS A 105 1.76 16.70 -3.21
N ILE A 106 1.69 15.38 -3.05
CA ILE A 106 2.82 14.54 -2.65
C ILE A 106 3.67 14.25 -3.90
N PRO A 107 5.01 14.40 -3.85
CA PRO A 107 5.86 14.04 -4.98
C PRO A 107 5.80 12.53 -5.30
N LYS A 108 5.83 12.15 -6.57
CA LYS A 108 5.85 10.72 -6.97
C LYS A 108 7.08 9.95 -6.49
N SER A 109 8.17 10.65 -6.17
CA SER A 109 9.39 10.08 -5.60
C SER A 109 9.30 9.84 -4.08
N HIS A 110 8.24 10.33 -3.42
CA HIS A 110 8.03 10.18 -1.99
C HIS A 110 7.94 8.71 -1.58
N ILE A 111 8.53 8.39 -0.44
CA ILE A 111 8.44 7.09 0.22
C ILE A 111 7.38 7.22 1.29
N ILE A 112 6.33 6.42 1.22
CA ILE A 112 5.25 6.45 2.20
C ILE A 112 5.79 5.88 3.52
N GLU A 113 5.83 6.71 4.56
CA GLU A 113 6.39 6.33 5.87
C GLU A 113 5.33 5.78 6.82
N ASN A 114 4.06 6.15 6.61
CA ASN A 114 2.97 5.66 7.43
C ASN A 114 2.78 4.13 7.25
N ILE A 115 2.96 3.40 8.36
CA ILE A 115 2.91 1.94 8.42
C ILE A 115 1.56 1.36 7.96
N GLN A 116 0.47 2.12 8.06
CA GLN A 116 -0.86 1.67 7.65
C GLN A 116 -0.94 1.43 6.12
N ILE A 117 0.01 1.92 5.31
CA ILE A 117 0.12 1.56 3.88
C ILE A 117 0.25 0.05 3.67
N LEU A 118 0.70 -0.68 4.68
CA LEU A 118 0.71 -2.13 4.69
C LEU A 118 -0.67 -2.74 4.52
N GLY A 119 -1.70 -2.16 5.14
CA GLY A 119 -3.08 -2.62 5.00
C GLY A 119 -3.53 -2.56 3.54
N HIS A 120 -3.25 -1.43 2.86
CA HIS A 120 -3.52 -1.27 1.44
C HIS A 120 -2.84 -2.36 0.60
N ILE A 121 -1.53 -2.55 0.77
CA ILE A 121 -0.73 -3.51 0.02
C ILE A 121 -1.22 -4.94 0.24
N VAL A 122 -1.47 -5.34 1.49
CA VAL A 122 -1.88 -6.70 1.83
C VAL A 122 -3.26 -7.00 1.25
N ASN A 123 -4.23 -6.09 1.44
CA ASN A 123 -5.58 -6.26 0.92
C ASN A 123 -5.59 -6.26 -0.62
N LEU A 124 -4.80 -5.41 -1.27
CA LEU A 124 -4.67 -5.41 -2.72
C LEU A 124 -4.07 -6.73 -3.24
N ALA A 125 -3.07 -7.29 -2.56
CA ALA A 125 -2.50 -8.59 -2.91
C ALA A 125 -3.51 -9.74 -2.75
N LEU A 126 -4.27 -9.74 -1.65
CA LEU A 126 -5.33 -10.73 -1.40
C LEU A 126 -6.47 -10.62 -2.43
N PHE A 127 -6.85 -9.40 -2.80
CA PHE A 127 -7.81 -9.15 -3.87
C PHE A 127 -7.38 -9.80 -5.19
N ILE A 128 -6.11 -9.62 -5.59
CA ILE A 128 -5.56 -10.25 -6.79
C ILE A 128 -5.54 -11.77 -6.67
N GLU A 129 -5.14 -12.29 -5.52
CA GLU A 129 -5.11 -13.74 -5.26
C GLU A 129 -6.50 -14.37 -5.44
N VAL A 130 -7.54 -13.74 -4.88
CA VAL A 130 -8.93 -14.19 -5.02
C VAL A 130 -9.39 -14.15 -6.48
N LEU A 131 -9.11 -13.07 -7.21
CA LEU A 131 -9.51 -12.96 -8.62
C LEU A 131 -8.77 -13.96 -9.52
N THR A 132 -7.48 -14.17 -9.30
CA THR A 132 -6.72 -15.16 -10.04
C THR A 132 -7.25 -16.58 -9.77
N ASN A 133 -7.58 -16.91 -8.52
CA ASN A 133 -8.19 -18.21 -8.19
C ASN A 133 -9.58 -18.37 -8.80
N ARG A 134 -10.38 -17.29 -8.84
CA ARG A 134 -11.65 -17.28 -9.56
C ARG A 134 -11.46 -17.54 -11.04
N HIS A 135 -10.47 -16.90 -11.66
CA HIS A 135 -10.16 -17.12 -13.08
C HIS A 135 -9.68 -18.55 -13.34
N LEU A 136 -8.86 -19.11 -12.45
CA LEU A 136 -8.40 -20.49 -12.54
C LEU A 136 -9.59 -21.47 -12.48
N LEU A 137 -10.55 -21.24 -11.58
CA LEU A 137 -11.79 -22.01 -11.50
C LEU A 137 -12.62 -21.89 -12.78
N PHE A 138 -12.69 -20.69 -13.38
CA PHE A 138 -13.34 -20.47 -14.67
C PHE A 138 -12.71 -21.32 -15.77
N LEU A 139 -11.37 -21.29 -15.90
CA LEU A 139 -10.66 -22.07 -16.92
C LEU A 139 -10.90 -23.58 -16.78
N ASN A 140 -10.95 -24.09 -15.55
CA ASN A 140 -11.28 -25.50 -15.32
C ASN A 140 -12.74 -25.80 -15.70
N HIS A 141 -13.66 -24.91 -15.36
CA HIS A 141 -15.07 -25.10 -15.68
C HIS A 141 -15.37 -25.05 -17.18
N THR A 142 -14.67 -24.22 -17.94
CA THR A 142 -14.82 -24.13 -19.41
C THR A 142 -14.05 -25.21 -20.18
N GLY A 143 -13.29 -26.06 -19.48
CA GLY A 143 -12.46 -27.11 -20.09
C GLY A 143 -11.21 -26.56 -20.79
N ASN A 144 -10.82 -25.32 -20.53
CA ASN A 144 -9.58 -24.74 -21.04
C ASN A 144 -8.34 -25.32 -20.36
N ILE A 145 -8.51 -25.87 -19.14
CA ILE A 145 -7.53 -26.69 -18.45
C ILE A 145 -8.23 -27.94 -17.92
N ASP A 146 -7.49 -29.02 -17.74
CA ASP A 146 -7.99 -30.23 -17.12
C ASP A 146 -7.97 -30.14 -15.58
N ASN A 147 -8.67 -31.08 -14.93
CA ASN A 147 -8.73 -31.16 -13.47
C ASN A 147 -7.36 -31.46 -12.84
N PHE A 148 -6.46 -32.14 -13.55
CA PHE A 148 -5.14 -32.49 -13.02
C PHE A 148 -4.27 -31.24 -12.88
N ILE A 149 -4.19 -30.43 -13.93
CA ILE A 149 -3.53 -29.13 -13.98
C ILE A 149 -4.18 -28.18 -12.97
N TYR A 150 -5.51 -28.14 -12.91
CA TYR A 150 -6.23 -27.33 -11.93
C TYR A 150 -5.80 -27.67 -10.49
N ASN A 151 -5.80 -28.96 -10.11
CA ASN A 151 -5.42 -29.38 -8.77
C ASN A 151 -3.98 -28.99 -8.44
N GLN A 152 -3.03 -29.23 -9.35
CA GLN A 152 -1.62 -28.82 -9.15
C GLN A 152 -1.45 -27.31 -8.99
N LEU A 153 -2.17 -26.51 -9.79
CA LEU A 153 -2.06 -25.05 -9.74
C LEU A 153 -2.77 -24.46 -8.54
N SER A 154 -3.91 -25.02 -8.13
CA SER A 154 -4.73 -24.50 -7.03
C SER A 154 -4.02 -24.51 -5.67
N GLU A 155 -3.06 -25.41 -5.48
CA GLU A 155 -2.20 -25.50 -4.29
C GLU A 155 -0.87 -24.72 -4.45
N GLY A 156 -0.63 -24.20 -5.66
CA GLY A 156 0.60 -23.53 -6.03
C GLY A 156 0.72 -22.10 -5.51
N LYS A 157 1.92 -21.53 -5.66
CA LYS A 157 2.16 -20.10 -5.38
C LYS A 157 1.39 -19.25 -6.40
N ILE A 158 0.69 -18.22 -5.93
CA ILE A 158 -0.14 -17.35 -6.78
C ILE A 158 0.60 -16.77 -7.99
N LEU A 159 1.87 -16.39 -7.84
CA LEU A 159 2.68 -15.89 -8.95
C LEU A 159 2.84 -16.93 -10.07
N ASN A 160 2.96 -18.22 -9.74
CA ASN A 160 3.05 -19.29 -10.73
C ASN A 160 1.73 -19.45 -11.48
N ILE A 161 0.61 -19.30 -10.77
CA ILE A 161 -0.73 -19.34 -11.36
C ILE A 161 -0.90 -18.16 -12.34
N ILE A 162 -0.50 -16.95 -11.94
CA ILE A 162 -0.54 -15.76 -12.82
C ILE A 162 0.33 -15.97 -14.06
N ILE A 163 1.56 -16.48 -13.90
CA ILE A 163 2.46 -16.79 -15.03
C ILE A 163 1.83 -17.79 -15.98
N PHE A 164 1.20 -18.84 -15.45
CA PHE A 164 0.54 -19.85 -16.26
C PHE A 164 -0.62 -19.25 -17.06
N ILE A 165 -1.52 -18.52 -16.40
CA ILE A 165 -2.71 -17.91 -17.03
C ILE A 165 -2.34 -16.85 -18.08
N CYS A 166 -1.30 -16.06 -17.80
CA CYS A 166 -0.94 -14.87 -18.59
C CYS A 166 0.32 -15.07 -19.44
N ARG A 167 0.74 -16.33 -19.68
CA ARG A 167 1.98 -16.62 -20.42
C ARG A 167 2.06 -15.85 -21.75
N PRO A 168 1.02 -15.86 -22.62
CA PRO A 168 1.07 -15.12 -23.88
C PRO A 168 1.21 -13.61 -23.69
N GLU A 169 0.51 -13.04 -22.71
CA GLU A 169 0.54 -11.61 -22.42
C GLU A 169 1.88 -11.14 -21.84
N ILE A 170 2.54 -12.01 -21.07
CA ILE A 170 3.88 -11.79 -20.52
C ILE A 170 4.92 -11.86 -21.64
N GLU A 171 4.85 -12.87 -22.50
CA GLU A 171 5.73 -13.02 -23.68
C GLU A 171 5.59 -11.83 -24.63
N ALA A 172 4.37 -11.32 -24.81
CA ALA A 172 4.08 -10.12 -25.59
C ALA A 172 4.38 -8.79 -24.86
N ASN A 173 4.96 -8.82 -23.65
CA ASN A 173 5.26 -7.63 -22.83
C ASN A 173 4.06 -6.72 -22.48
N SER A 174 2.83 -7.22 -22.67
CA SER A 174 1.60 -6.46 -22.38
C SER A 174 1.33 -6.36 -20.86
N ILE A 175 1.71 -7.42 -20.12
CA ILE A 175 1.71 -7.48 -18.66
C ILE A 175 3.16 -7.56 -18.15
N LYS A 176 3.56 -6.56 -17.34
CA LYS A 176 4.87 -6.52 -16.69
C LYS A 176 4.79 -7.16 -15.32
N LEU A 177 5.19 -8.41 -15.23
CA LEU A 177 5.08 -9.22 -14.02
C LEU A 177 5.90 -8.66 -12.84
N ASP A 178 6.95 -7.87 -13.09
CA ASP A 178 7.82 -7.36 -12.03
C ASP A 178 7.07 -6.51 -11.00
N TYR A 179 6.12 -5.68 -11.42
CA TYR A 179 5.32 -4.89 -10.47
C TYR A 179 4.35 -5.76 -9.69
N ILE A 180 3.80 -6.82 -10.29
CA ILE A 180 2.97 -7.79 -9.57
C ILE A 180 3.84 -8.55 -8.55
N LYS A 181 5.07 -8.95 -8.91
CA LYS A 181 6.04 -9.54 -7.97
C LYS A 181 6.36 -8.57 -6.82
N HIS A 182 6.53 -7.29 -7.11
CA HIS A 182 6.77 -6.28 -6.07
C HIS A 182 5.60 -6.19 -5.09
N LEU A 183 4.35 -6.22 -5.56
CA LEU A 183 3.16 -6.26 -4.69
C LEU A 183 3.22 -7.44 -3.71
N PHE A 184 3.46 -8.65 -4.21
CA PHE A 184 3.55 -9.84 -3.35
C PHE A 184 4.80 -9.85 -2.46
N SER A 185 5.90 -9.26 -2.90
CA SER A 185 7.10 -9.06 -2.07
C SER A 185 6.79 -8.13 -0.89
N TYR A 186 6.10 -7.01 -1.13
CA TYR A 186 5.68 -6.10 -0.06
C TYR A 186 4.70 -6.79 0.89
N ARG A 187 3.71 -7.54 0.39
CA ARG A 187 2.80 -8.34 1.22
C ARG A 187 3.57 -9.30 2.13
N ASN A 188 4.53 -10.06 1.59
CA ASN A 188 5.29 -11.04 2.38
C ASN A 188 6.13 -10.35 3.48
N LYS A 189 6.70 -9.18 3.18
CA LYS A 189 7.42 -8.36 4.17
C LYS A 189 6.47 -7.79 5.24
N ALA A 190 5.25 -7.42 4.86
CA ALA A 190 4.22 -6.89 5.76
C ALA A 190 3.76 -7.91 6.80
N VAL A 191 3.63 -9.18 6.39
CA VAL A 191 3.17 -10.28 7.27
C VAL A 191 4.18 -10.58 8.38
N HIS A 192 5.48 -10.38 8.14
CA HIS A 192 6.54 -10.60 9.12
C HIS A 192 7.13 -9.26 9.57
N HIS A 193 6.48 -8.58 10.51
CA HIS A 193 6.85 -7.23 10.95
C HIS A 193 8.12 -7.22 11.84
N THR A 194 9.27 -7.49 11.23
CA THR A 194 10.60 -7.43 11.87
C THR A 194 11.22 -6.03 11.72
N PRO A 195 12.15 -5.61 12.61
CA PRO A 195 12.87 -4.33 12.46
C PRO A 195 13.65 -4.19 11.14
N LYS A 196 14.06 -5.31 10.56
CA LYS A 196 14.69 -5.34 9.23
C LYS A 196 13.66 -5.06 8.14
N ASN A 197 12.52 -5.75 8.19
CA ASN A 197 11.44 -5.57 7.22
C ASN A 197 10.80 -4.18 7.31
N SER A 198 10.70 -3.58 8.49
CA SER A 198 10.19 -2.20 8.64
C SER A 198 11.08 -1.15 7.98
N LYS A 199 12.40 -1.36 7.90
CA LYS A 199 13.32 -0.49 7.16
C LYS A 199 13.30 -0.77 5.65
N GLU A 200 13.17 -2.04 5.27
CA GLU A 200 13.15 -2.45 3.87
C GLU A 200 11.82 -2.17 3.17
N LEU A 201 10.73 -2.00 3.93
CA LEU A 201 9.43 -1.68 3.41
C LEU A 201 9.32 -0.18 3.15
N SER A 202 9.93 0.25 2.04
CA SER A 202 9.85 1.62 1.54
C SER A 202 8.99 1.65 0.29
N VAL A 203 7.68 1.84 0.47
CA VAL A 203 6.74 1.89 -0.66
C VAL A 203 6.80 3.28 -1.29
N LYS A 204 7.46 3.38 -2.45
CA LYS A 204 7.44 4.62 -3.25
C LYS A 204 6.08 4.79 -3.92
N VAL A 205 5.58 6.02 -3.91
CA VAL A 205 4.35 6.40 -4.64
C VAL A 205 4.41 5.97 -6.10
N SER A 206 5.54 6.22 -6.78
CA SER A 206 5.71 5.80 -8.19
C SER A 206 5.56 4.30 -8.39
N ASP A 207 6.01 3.49 -7.43
CA ASP A 207 5.91 2.03 -7.52
C ASP A 207 4.48 1.58 -7.26
N LEU A 208 3.79 2.20 -6.31
CA LEU A 208 2.38 1.95 -6.06
C LEU A 208 1.51 2.21 -7.30
N ILE A 209 1.72 3.34 -7.99
CA ILE A 209 1.02 3.67 -9.23
C ILE A 209 1.29 2.62 -10.31
N LYS A 210 2.54 2.17 -10.46
CA LYS A 210 2.90 1.14 -11.43
C LYS A 210 2.29 -0.22 -11.09
N ILE A 211 2.22 -0.57 -9.81
CA ILE A 211 1.51 -1.76 -9.31
C ILE A 211 0.03 -1.68 -9.70
N LEU A 212 -0.67 -0.60 -9.35
CA LEU A 212 -2.08 -0.41 -9.68
C LEU A 212 -2.33 -0.51 -11.18
N ASN A 213 -1.46 0.06 -12.02
CA ASN A 213 -1.56 -0.07 -13.47
C ASN A 213 -1.46 -1.52 -13.97
N GLN A 214 -0.55 -2.33 -13.42
CA GLN A 214 -0.45 -3.73 -13.80
C GLN A 214 -1.62 -4.56 -13.26
N VAL A 215 -2.10 -4.23 -12.06
CA VAL A 215 -3.30 -4.83 -11.47
C VAL A 215 -4.52 -4.61 -12.37
N ILE A 216 -4.75 -3.37 -12.82
CA ILE A 216 -5.86 -3.06 -13.74
C ILE A 216 -5.76 -3.90 -15.01
N LYS A 217 -4.60 -3.94 -15.67
CA LYS A 217 -4.38 -4.73 -16.88
C LYS A 217 -4.65 -6.22 -16.67
N LEU A 218 -4.22 -6.76 -15.53
CA LEU A 218 -4.44 -8.16 -15.18
C LEU A 218 -5.94 -8.47 -15.04
N ILE A 219 -6.67 -7.60 -14.35
CA ILE A 219 -8.11 -7.77 -14.12
C ILE A 219 -8.90 -7.63 -15.42
N GLU A 220 -8.56 -6.63 -16.25
CA GLU A 220 -9.17 -6.46 -17.57
C GLU A 220 -8.99 -7.70 -18.45
N LEU A 221 -7.81 -8.34 -18.39
CA LEU A 221 -7.57 -9.59 -19.09
C LEU A 221 -8.52 -10.71 -18.61
N TYR A 222 -8.65 -10.88 -17.30
CA TYR A 222 -9.55 -11.88 -16.72
C TYR A 222 -10.99 -11.61 -17.13
N GLU A 223 -11.47 -10.38 -16.97
CA GLU A 223 -12.84 -9.98 -17.30
C GLU A 223 -13.16 -10.14 -18.79
N LYS A 224 -12.19 -9.87 -19.68
CA LYS A 224 -12.35 -10.05 -21.13
C LYS A 224 -12.52 -11.52 -21.50
N ARG A 225 -11.81 -12.42 -20.81
CA ARG A 225 -11.86 -13.87 -21.03
C ARG A 225 -13.11 -14.49 -20.41
N GLU A 226 -13.43 -14.10 -19.18
CA GLU A 226 -14.59 -14.59 -18.42
C GLU A 226 -15.92 -14.13 -19.02
N LYS A 227 -15.97 -12.91 -19.56
CA LYS A 227 -17.18 -12.28 -20.13
C LYS A 227 -18.38 -12.28 -19.18
N PHE A 228 -18.15 -12.34 -17.87
CA PHE A 228 -19.22 -12.16 -16.89
C PHE A 228 -19.86 -10.77 -17.08
N SER A 229 -21.19 -10.75 -17.14
CA SER A 229 -22.01 -9.54 -17.25
C SER A 229 -22.02 -8.72 -15.96
N GLU A 230 -21.64 -9.34 -14.85
CA GLU A 230 -21.62 -8.76 -13.52
C GLU A 230 -20.40 -7.85 -13.26
N TYR A 231 -20.40 -7.21 -12.08
CA TYR A 231 -19.38 -6.32 -11.49
C TYR A 231 -18.03 -6.26 -12.24
N LYS A 232 -17.71 -5.08 -12.81
CA LYS A 232 -16.40 -4.78 -13.41
C LYS A 232 -15.44 -4.25 -12.35
N PHE A 233 -14.64 -5.17 -11.79
CA PHE A 233 -13.59 -4.88 -10.84
C PHE A 233 -12.53 -3.94 -11.43
N SER A 234 -12.18 -4.10 -12.71
CA SER A 234 -11.24 -3.20 -13.40
C SER A 234 -11.66 -1.74 -13.28
N ARG A 235 -12.94 -1.43 -13.57
CA ARG A 235 -13.52 -0.09 -13.47
C ARG A 235 -13.49 0.46 -12.05
N LYS A 236 -13.77 -0.38 -11.05
CA LYS A 236 -13.77 0.01 -9.64
C LYS A 236 -12.34 0.39 -9.20
N VAL A 237 -11.33 -0.39 -9.59
CA VAL A 237 -9.92 -0.07 -9.33
C VAL A 237 -9.48 1.20 -10.07
N ILE A 238 -9.92 1.38 -11.32
CA ILE A 238 -9.65 2.61 -12.10
C ILE A 238 -10.21 3.83 -11.37
N PHE A 239 -11.47 3.77 -10.95
CA PHE A 239 -12.13 4.85 -10.21
C PHE A 239 -11.37 5.19 -8.91
N GLU A 240 -11.06 4.20 -8.09
CA GLU A 240 -10.31 4.41 -6.84
C GLU A 240 -8.92 4.99 -7.11
N LYS A 241 -8.23 4.49 -8.15
CA LYS A 241 -6.94 5.02 -8.56
C LYS A 241 -7.04 6.47 -9.05
N GLU A 242 -8.03 6.82 -9.85
CA GLU A 242 -8.23 8.19 -10.35
C GLU A 242 -8.54 9.14 -9.20
N HIS A 243 -9.45 8.76 -8.31
CA HIS A 243 -9.77 9.53 -7.11
C HIS A 243 -8.55 9.75 -6.22
N PHE A 244 -7.76 8.68 -6.01
CA PHE A 244 -6.49 8.72 -5.30
C PHE A 244 -5.47 9.63 -5.98
N MET A 245 -5.35 9.56 -7.31
CA MET A 245 -4.41 10.35 -8.09
C MET A 245 -4.75 11.84 -8.06
N ASP A 246 -6.00 12.20 -8.34
CA ASP A 246 -6.42 13.60 -8.43
C ASP A 246 -6.29 14.34 -7.10
N LYS A 247 -6.54 13.63 -6.00
CA LYS A 247 -6.52 14.22 -4.66
C LYS A 247 -5.12 14.42 -4.12
N TRP A 248 -4.18 13.52 -4.42
CA TRP A 248 -2.89 13.46 -3.71
C TRP A 248 -1.65 13.71 -4.57
N PHE A 249 -1.73 13.59 -5.91
CA PHE A 249 -0.57 13.63 -6.82
C PHE A 249 -0.76 14.55 -8.01
#